data_AF-A0AAX2IYT8-F1
#
_entry.id   AF-A0AAX2IYT8-F1
#
_cell.length_a   1.000
_cell.length_b   1.000
_cell.length_c   1.000
_cell.angle_alpha   90.00
_cell.angle_beta   90.00
_cell.angle_gamma   90.00
#
_symmetry.space_group_name_H-M   'P 1'
#
loop_
_entity.id
_entity.type
_entity.pdbx_description
1 polymer ?
#
loop_
_entity_poly.entity_id
_entity_poly.type
_entity_poly.pdbx_seq_one_letter_code
_entity_poly.pdbx_strand_id
1 'polypeptide(L)'
;MIIYLLWLLAVTSFNFSTSTIPVSKADPQGSLLYSEIPSIKMPLNEIKTMLQNEGNSLQPAVIDKVITTIQCANAYHVDRNNILTIIDYSMPSNQKRLWVFDLDKKELLFHTYVSHGIKSGTLLTDKFSNKFDSKASSIGVYKTEQVYYGREGLSLRLVGLDTKFNDNAFNRYIVMHGGWYMDEQFIKRYGRPGRSWGCPALPLPIKKQIIDTIKDNSLLVVYYPSDEWFNKSKFLNCSKQKSDQVAINRLSETKAPVDDEIREDILFVDLNKNNSREEHEPIITMSADNYERIFHSQPPLSRMLRRQINNAEYIALSNEEFNKLVLQGNREGLGEIHLVIPVIIMEHGYYETQMQIVNMGKIKEVRPNSDTSRVTQQPAKSYKIDFESKPALNLKTTNRFIRWLGL
;
A
#
# COMPACT_ATOMS: atom_id res chain seq x y z
N MET A 1 45.02 -23.54 -48.73
CA MET A 1 45.72 -23.36 -47.43
C MET A 1 44.63 -23.09 -46.40
N ILE A 2 44.04 -24.08 -45.72
CA ILE A 2 44.59 -24.82 -44.55
C ILE A 2 45.17 -23.77 -43.56
N ILE A 3 44.68 -23.57 -42.34
CA ILE A 3 44.64 -24.53 -41.21
C ILE A 3 43.63 -24.04 -40.13
N TYR A 4 42.80 -24.99 -39.67
CA TYR A 4 42.04 -24.98 -38.42
C TYR A 4 42.99 -24.96 -37.20
N LEU A 5 42.71 -24.17 -36.16
CA LEU A 5 43.32 -24.39 -34.84
C LEU A 5 42.24 -24.71 -33.80
N LEU A 6 42.20 -25.98 -33.43
CA LEU A 6 41.47 -26.53 -32.30
C LEU A 6 41.95 -25.90 -30.99
N TRP A 7 41.02 -25.50 -30.13
CA TRP A 7 41.26 -25.29 -28.71
C TRP A 7 41.13 -26.62 -27.96
N LEU A 8 42.24 -27.07 -27.39
CA LEU A 8 42.35 -28.25 -26.53
C LEU A 8 41.72 -27.96 -25.15
N LEU A 9 40.77 -28.82 -24.78
CA LEU A 9 40.28 -29.00 -23.42
C LEU A 9 41.39 -29.56 -22.53
N ALA A 10 41.91 -28.75 -21.61
CA ALA A 10 42.67 -29.24 -20.47
C ALA A 10 41.69 -29.57 -19.34
N VAL A 11 41.31 -30.85 -19.26
CA VAL A 11 40.59 -31.41 -18.11
C VAL A 11 41.62 -31.64 -17.00
N THR A 12 41.73 -30.70 -16.06
CA THR A 12 42.44 -30.94 -14.80
C THR A 12 41.50 -31.69 -13.86
N SER A 13 41.79 -32.97 -13.67
CA SER A 13 41.19 -33.84 -12.67
C SER A 13 41.53 -33.36 -11.26
N PHE A 14 40.61 -32.61 -10.65
CA PHE A 14 40.62 -32.45 -9.20
C PHE A 14 40.09 -33.74 -8.57
N ASN A 15 41.00 -34.43 -7.87
CA ASN A 15 40.66 -35.51 -6.94
C ASN A 15 39.72 -34.98 -5.86
N PHE A 16 38.41 -35.25 -6.00
CA PHE A 16 37.49 -35.15 -4.89
C PHE A 16 37.73 -36.35 -3.96
N SER A 17 38.39 -36.11 -2.82
CA SER A 17 38.32 -37.00 -1.68
C SER A 17 36.86 -37.09 -1.25
N THR A 18 36.27 -38.28 -1.41
CA THR A 18 34.97 -38.63 -0.85
C THR A 18 35.09 -38.70 0.66
N SER A 19 34.88 -37.58 1.34
CA SER A 19 34.63 -37.57 2.78
C SER A 19 33.22 -38.12 3.01
N THR A 20 33.16 -39.41 3.36
CA THR A 20 31.98 -40.05 3.92
C THR A 20 31.53 -39.27 5.15
N ILE A 21 30.40 -38.58 5.05
CA ILE A 21 29.72 -37.99 6.21
C ILE A 21 29.25 -39.17 7.08
N PRO A 22 29.61 -39.23 8.37
CA PRO A 22 29.03 -40.25 9.24
C PRO A 22 27.55 -39.92 9.45
N VAL A 23 26.70 -40.86 9.06
CA VAL A 23 25.29 -40.89 9.43
C VAL A 23 25.24 -41.01 10.95
N SER A 24 24.93 -39.91 11.63
CA SER A 24 24.67 -39.90 13.06
C SER A 24 23.37 -40.68 13.31
N LYS A 25 23.49 -41.80 14.04
CA LYS A 25 22.36 -42.51 14.62
C LYS A 25 21.60 -41.57 15.56
N ALA A 26 20.28 -41.60 15.46
CA ALA A 26 19.39 -40.91 16.39
C ALA A 26 19.53 -41.55 17.78
N ASP A 27 19.80 -40.71 18.78
CA ASP A 27 19.77 -41.08 20.19
C ASP A 27 18.35 -40.77 20.75
N PRO A 28 17.61 -41.75 21.27
CA PRO A 28 16.25 -41.54 21.76
C PRO A 28 16.29 -41.12 23.22
N GLN A 29 16.54 -39.84 23.47
CA GLN A 29 16.18 -39.20 24.74
C GLN A 29 16.05 -37.69 24.54
N GLY A 30 14.80 -37.24 24.62
CA GLY A 30 14.41 -35.86 24.37
C GLY A 30 15.04 -34.88 25.35
N SER A 31 15.66 -33.87 24.77
CA SER A 31 15.91 -32.57 25.38
C SER A 31 15.72 -31.56 24.28
N LEU A 32 14.48 -31.05 24.15
CA LEU A 32 14.21 -29.86 23.36
C LEU A 32 14.93 -28.72 24.07
N LEU A 33 16.13 -28.38 23.60
CA LEU A 33 16.77 -27.11 23.91
C LEU A 33 15.88 -26.01 23.34
N TYR A 34 14.92 -25.55 24.14
CA TYR A 34 14.26 -24.28 23.94
C TYR A 34 15.35 -23.22 23.95
N SER A 35 15.66 -22.67 22.78
CA SER A 35 16.35 -21.39 22.66
C SER A 35 15.64 -20.39 23.57
N GLU A 36 16.31 -19.92 24.62
CA GLU A 36 15.79 -18.84 25.45
C GLU A 36 15.50 -17.63 24.54
N ILE A 37 14.22 -17.35 24.33
CA ILE A 37 13.76 -16.14 23.65
C ILE A 37 14.27 -14.97 24.50
N PRO A 38 14.93 -13.94 23.94
CA PRO A 38 15.32 -12.76 24.70
C PRO A 38 14.07 -12.08 25.25
N SER A 39 13.73 -12.37 26.51
CA SER A 39 12.68 -11.63 27.20
C SER A 39 13.18 -10.19 27.32
N ILE A 40 12.41 -9.21 26.83
CA ILE A 40 12.68 -7.79 27.09
C ILE A 40 12.90 -7.61 28.60
N LYS A 41 14.15 -7.32 29.00
CA LYS A 41 14.56 -7.24 30.41
C LYS A 41 14.16 -5.91 31.05
N MET A 42 13.74 -4.95 30.24
CA MET A 42 13.46 -3.58 30.65
C MET A 42 12.11 -3.48 31.40
N PRO A 43 12.08 -2.91 32.61
CA PRO A 43 10.83 -2.65 33.33
C PRO A 43 9.90 -1.71 32.54
N LEU A 44 8.58 -1.92 32.65
CA LEU A 44 7.57 -1.12 31.93
C LEU A 44 7.67 0.39 32.19
N ASN A 45 8.00 0.80 33.42
CA ASN A 45 8.19 2.21 33.75
C ASN A 45 9.37 2.83 33.00
N GLU A 46 10.44 2.05 32.81
CA GLU A 46 11.61 2.51 32.07
C GLU A 46 11.29 2.64 30.58
N ILE A 47 10.56 1.66 30.01
CA ILE A 47 10.05 1.74 28.62
C ILE A 47 9.18 3.00 28.47
N LYS A 48 8.29 3.27 29.43
CA LYS A 48 7.43 4.47 29.41
C LYS A 48 8.25 5.76 29.36
N THR A 49 9.25 5.89 30.24
CA THR A 49 10.14 7.06 30.26
C THR A 49 10.92 7.19 28.94
N MET A 50 11.42 6.08 28.40
CA MET A 50 12.12 6.08 27.11
C MET A 50 11.21 6.56 25.97
N LEU A 51 9.98 6.04 25.88
CA LEU A 51 9.02 6.48 24.87
C LEU A 51 8.64 7.97 25.01
N GLN A 52 8.59 8.49 26.24
CA GLN A 52 8.33 9.92 26.51
C GLN A 52 9.49 10.81 26.09
N ASN A 53 10.73 10.38 26.33
CA ASN A 53 11.93 11.16 26.04
C ASN A 53 12.28 11.14 24.55
N GLU A 54 12.27 9.94 23.93
CA GLU A 54 12.69 9.76 22.54
C GLU A 54 11.56 10.00 21.55
N GLY A 55 10.30 9.82 21.97
CA GLY A 55 9.14 9.85 21.09
C GLY A 55 8.72 11.24 20.58
N ASN A 56 9.29 12.33 21.15
CA ASN A 56 9.10 13.77 20.86
C ASN A 56 7.65 14.27 20.63
N SER A 57 6.95 13.73 19.63
CA SER A 57 5.55 14.02 19.28
C SER A 57 4.57 12.89 19.66
N LEU A 58 5.05 11.79 20.25
CA LEU A 58 4.19 10.68 20.66
C LEU A 58 3.37 11.05 21.89
N GLN A 59 2.04 11.02 21.77
CA GLN A 59 1.14 11.52 22.82
C GLN A 59 1.14 10.61 24.05
N PRO A 60 1.07 11.17 25.29
CA PRO A 60 1.02 10.37 26.52
C PRO A 60 -0.09 9.31 26.54
N ALA A 61 -1.26 9.64 26.00
CA ALA A 61 -2.37 8.69 25.89
C ALA A 61 -2.04 7.47 25.01
N VAL A 62 -1.26 7.65 23.95
CA VAL A 62 -0.77 6.56 23.08
C VAL A 62 0.23 5.72 23.85
N ILE A 63 1.19 6.37 24.52
CA ILE A 63 2.22 5.71 25.33
C ILE A 63 1.56 4.82 26.39
N ASP A 64 0.55 5.32 27.10
CA ASP A 64 -0.16 4.53 28.12
C ASP A 64 -0.82 3.27 27.55
N LYS A 65 -1.44 3.35 26.37
CA LYS A 65 -2.00 2.18 25.68
C LYS A 65 -0.93 1.22 25.19
N VAL A 66 0.20 1.73 24.72
CA VAL A 66 1.34 0.90 24.30
C VAL A 66 1.96 0.17 25.50
N ILE A 67 2.16 0.83 26.63
CA ILE A 67 2.66 0.19 27.86
C ILE A 67 1.70 -0.88 28.35
N THR A 68 0.39 -0.61 28.34
CA THR A 68 -0.64 -1.61 28.66
C THR A 68 -0.58 -2.79 27.70
N THR A 69 -0.38 -2.53 26.40
CA THR A 69 -0.21 -3.55 25.37
C THR A 69 0.99 -4.44 25.64
N ILE A 70 2.15 -3.87 25.99
CA ILE A 70 3.36 -4.62 26.32
C ILE A 70 3.14 -5.46 27.58
N GLN A 71 2.50 -4.91 28.61
CA GLN A 71 2.12 -5.64 29.82
C GLN A 71 1.26 -6.87 29.49
N CYS A 72 0.24 -6.70 28.64
CA CYS A 72 -0.64 -7.80 28.26
C CYS A 72 0.05 -8.80 27.32
N ALA A 73 0.91 -8.34 26.41
CA ALA A 73 1.73 -9.22 25.59
C ALA A 73 2.64 -10.11 26.45
N ASN A 74 3.21 -9.57 27.54
CA ASN A 74 3.95 -10.36 28.53
C ASN A 74 3.07 -11.37 29.25
N ALA A 75 1.89 -10.94 29.73
CA ALA A 75 0.95 -11.83 30.42
C ALA A 75 0.46 -12.99 29.56
N TYR A 76 0.39 -12.79 28.24
CA TYR A 76 0.01 -13.81 27.26
C TYR A 76 1.18 -14.55 26.62
N HIS A 77 2.41 -14.32 27.10
CA HIS A 77 3.62 -14.95 26.56
C HIS A 77 3.75 -14.79 25.03
N VAL A 78 3.42 -13.62 24.50
CA VAL A 78 3.61 -13.33 23.07
C VAL A 78 5.10 -13.30 22.77
N ASP A 79 5.55 -14.27 21.98
CA ASP A 79 6.89 -14.33 21.41
C ASP A 79 7.15 -13.11 20.53
N ARG A 80 8.15 -12.31 20.93
CA ARG A 80 8.55 -11.09 20.25
C ARG A 80 10.00 -10.70 20.56
N ASN A 81 10.63 -10.00 19.64
CA ASN A 81 11.94 -9.39 19.84
C ASN A 81 11.83 -8.02 20.57
N ASN A 82 12.97 -7.34 20.73
CA ASN A 82 13.11 -6.03 21.40
C ASN A 82 12.68 -4.83 20.55
N ILE A 83 12.24 -5.03 19.30
CA ILE A 83 11.82 -3.95 18.42
C ILE A 83 10.32 -3.68 18.59
N LEU A 84 9.98 -2.41 18.81
CA LEU A 84 8.61 -1.95 18.95
C LEU A 84 8.29 -0.93 17.86
N THR A 85 7.26 -1.22 17.06
CA THR A 85 6.71 -0.27 16.10
C THR A 85 5.37 0.27 16.61
N ILE A 86 5.17 1.58 16.50
CA ILE A 86 3.92 2.26 16.88
C ILE A 86 3.43 3.03 15.65
N ILE A 87 2.15 2.87 15.32
CA ILE A 87 1.45 3.72 14.35
C ILE A 87 0.33 4.43 15.08
N ASP A 88 0.32 5.76 15.05
CA ASP A 88 -0.78 6.56 15.57
C ASP A 88 -1.69 7.01 14.43
N TYR A 89 -2.80 6.31 14.22
CA TYR A 89 -3.78 6.69 13.21
C TYR A 89 -4.70 7.84 13.64
N SER A 90 -4.66 8.30 14.90
CA SER A 90 -5.36 9.53 15.29
C SER A 90 -4.74 10.79 14.66
N MET A 91 -3.49 10.70 14.23
CA MET A 91 -2.77 11.76 13.51
C MET A 91 -3.06 11.74 12.00
N PRO A 92 -3.09 12.92 11.34
CA PRO A 92 -3.28 13.01 9.89
C PRO A 92 -2.14 12.35 9.12
N SER A 93 -2.45 11.77 7.96
CA SER A 93 -1.48 11.00 7.14
C SER A 93 -0.36 11.84 6.53
N ASN A 94 -0.49 13.17 6.53
CA ASN A 94 0.56 14.10 6.13
C ASN A 94 1.52 14.48 7.26
N GLN A 95 1.45 13.81 8.41
CA GLN A 95 2.40 13.91 9.51
C GLN A 95 3.14 12.60 9.71
N LYS A 96 4.36 12.70 10.27
CA LYS A 96 5.14 11.53 10.68
C LYS A 96 4.45 10.91 11.90
N ARG A 97 3.83 9.74 11.68
CA ARG A 97 2.94 9.06 12.65
C ARG A 97 3.26 7.58 12.81
N LEU A 98 4.45 7.18 12.39
CA LEU A 98 5.04 5.87 12.64
C LEU A 98 6.36 6.06 13.40
N TRP A 99 6.54 5.31 14.48
CA TRP A 99 7.77 5.23 15.26
C TRP A 99 8.27 3.79 15.33
N VAL A 100 9.58 3.60 15.29
CA VAL A 100 10.23 2.31 15.52
C VAL A 100 11.29 2.51 16.58
N PHE A 101 11.22 1.72 17.65
CA PHE A 101 12.11 1.79 18.80
C PHE A 101 12.88 0.49 18.98
N ASP A 102 14.13 0.59 19.39
CA ASP A 102 14.90 -0.51 19.96
C ASP A 102 14.83 -0.40 21.49
N LEU A 103 14.10 -1.32 22.13
CA LEU A 103 13.87 -1.29 23.57
C LEU A 103 15.12 -1.67 24.38
N ASP A 104 16.04 -2.46 23.81
CA ASP A 104 17.26 -2.87 24.49
C ASP A 104 18.31 -1.74 24.43
N LYS A 105 18.41 -1.06 23.28
CA LYS A 105 19.29 0.11 23.10
C LYS A 105 18.70 1.41 23.63
N LYS A 106 17.41 1.42 23.94
CA LYS A 106 16.66 2.60 24.42
C LYS A 106 16.69 3.76 23.42
N GLU A 107 16.55 3.44 22.13
CA GLU A 107 16.72 4.40 21.03
C GLU A 107 15.48 4.44 20.11
N LEU A 108 15.13 5.63 19.63
CA LEU A 108 14.23 5.82 18.49
C LEU A 108 15.01 5.61 17.17
N LEU A 109 14.70 4.53 16.45
CA LEU A 109 15.35 4.19 15.18
C LEU A 109 14.74 4.92 13.99
N PHE A 110 13.41 5.06 13.95
CA PHE A 110 12.70 5.68 12.83
C PHE A 110 11.49 6.48 13.30
N HIS A 111 11.30 7.67 12.74
CA HIS A 111 10.07 8.47 12.85
C HIS A 111 9.67 8.99 11.46
N THR A 112 8.57 8.48 10.90
CA THR A 112 8.24 8.72 9.49
C THR A 112 6.74 8.65 9.16
N TYR A 113 6.40 8.92 7.90
CA TYR A 113 5.06 8.82 7.34
C TYR A 113 4.62 7.36 7.17
N VAL A 114 3.31 7.10 7.28
CA VAL A 114 2.71 5.81 6.95
C VAL A 114 1.28 5.98 6.42
N SER A 115 0.96 5.29 5.32
CA SER A 115 -0.37 5.35 4.71
C SER A 115 -1.44 4.65 5.55
N HIS A 116 -2.70 4.80 5.13
CA HIS A 116 -3.82 3.97 5.59
C HIS A 116 -4.65 3.51 4.38
N GLY A 117 -5.65 2.66 4.61
CA GLY A 117 -6.53 2.15 3.57
C GLY A 117 -7.50 3.20 3.01
N ILE A 118 -7.84 3.11 1.73
CA ILE A 118 -8.74 4.05 1.03
C ILE A 118 -10.14 4.16 1.66
N LYS A 119 -10.61 3.13 2.37
CA LYS A 119 -11.89 3.14 3.11
C LYS A 119 -11.74 3.49 4.60
N SER A 120 -10.57 3.96 5.02
CA SER A 120 -10.33 4.43 6.39
C SER A 120 -10.43 5.94 6.58
N GLY A 121 -10.53 6.71 5.49
CA GLY A 121 -10.54 8.16 5.49
C GLY A 121 -9.72 8.76 4.34
N THR A 122 -9.55 10.07 4.34
CA THR A 122 -8.79 10.81 3.29
C THR A 122 -7.47 11.32 3.84
N LEU A 123 -7.52 12.33 4.71
CA LEU A 123 -6.34 12.84 5.43
C LEU A 123 -6.26 12.24 6.83
N LEU A 124 -7.35 12.38 7.59
CA LEU A 124 -7.56 11.72 8.87
C LEU A 124 -8.18 10.34 8.64
N THR A 125 -7.87 9.39 9.50
CA THR A 125 -8.62 8.14 9.55
C THR A 125 -9.78 8.27 10.51
N ASP A 126 -10.95 7.77 10.13
CA ASP A 126 -12.16 7.73 10.96
C ASP A 126 -12.84 6.36 10.96
N LYS A 127 -12.40 5.44 10.09
CA LYS A 127 -12.98 4.12 9.90
C LYS A 127 -11.92 3.03 9.88
N PHE A 128 -12.23 1.92 10.53
CA PHE A 128 -11.39 0.72 10.54
C PHE A 128 -12.23 -0.51 10.27
N SER A 129 -11.61 -1.54 9.69
CA SER A 129 -12.31 -2.79 9.44
C SER A 129 -11.34 -3.96 9.46
N ASN A 130 -11.83 -5.06 10.03
CA ASN A 130 -11.19 -6.36 10.02
C ASN A 130 -11.84 -7.31 8.98
N LYS A 131 -12.78 -6.81 8.16
CA LYS A 131 -13.50 -7.61 7.16
C LYS A 131 -12.65 -7.80 5.91
N PHE A 132 -12.77 -8.97 5.27
CA PHE A 132 -12.16 -9.24 3.96
C PHE A 132 -12.67 -8.24 2.92
N ASP A 133 -11.79 -7.80 2.01
CA ASP A 133 -12.06 -6.83 0.94
C ASP A 133 -12.66 -5.47 1.41
N SER A 134 -12.52 -5.11 2.68
CA SER A 134 -13.02 -3.83 3.20
C SER A 134 -12.27 -2.60 2.68
N LYS A 135 -11.05 -2.79 2.17
CA LYS A 135 -10.10 -1.74 1.73
C LYS A 135 -9.78 -0.70 2.81
N ALA A 136 -10.06 -1.02 4.07
CA ALA A 136 -9.79 -0.19 5.24
C ALA A 136 -8.65 -0.81 6.06
N SER A 137 -7.90 0.02 6.78
CA SER A 137 -6.92 -0.46 7.77
C SER A 137 -7.64 -1.01 9.01
N SER A 138 -6.92 -1.76 9.83
CA SER A 138 -7.39 -2.26 11.14
C SER A 138 -6.46 -1.79 12.26
N ILE A 139 -7.03 -1.46 13.42
CA ILE A 139 -6.31 -1.09 14.64
C ILE A 139 -6.00 -2.33 15.48
N GLY A 140 -5.15 -2.18 16.49
CA GLY A 140 -4.80 -3.26 17.41
C GLY A 140 -3.34 -3.70 17.30
N VAL A 141 -3.07 -4.87 17.86
CA VAL A 141 -1.70 -5.39 18.05
C VAL A 141 -1.38 -6.41 16.96
N TYR A 142 -0.25 -6.24 16.29
CA TYR A 142 0.26 -7.12 15.25
C TYR A 142 1.61 -7.70 15.66
N LYS A 143 1.92 -8.87 15.11
CA LYS A 143 3.27 -9.43 15.06
C LYS A 143 3.75 -9.42 13.61
N THR A 144 5.00 -9.03 13.40
CA THR A 144 5.63 -9.11 12.09
C THR A 144 6.19 -10.51 11.83
N GLU A 145 6.20 -10.94 10.56
CA GLU A 145 6.77 -12.23 10.18
C GLU A 145 7.93 -12.06 9.16
N GLN A 146 8.07 -13.01 8.25
CA GLN A 146 9.03 -13.00 7.17
C GLN A 146 8.64 -12.02 6.08
N VAL A 147 9.66 -11.53 5.39
CA VAL A 147 9.53 -10.75 4.17
C VAL A 147 9.25 -11.65 2.98
N TYR A 148 8.59 -11.11 1.97
CA TYR A 148 8.50 -11.71 0.65
C TYR A 148 8.54 -10.62 -0.42
N TYR A 149 8.79 -11.02 -1.66
CA TYR A 149 8.70 -10.14 -2.82
C TYR A 149 7.43 -10.47 -3.59
N GLY A 150 6.60 -9.45 -3.83
CA GLY A 150 5.34 -9.58 -4.55
C GLY A 150 5.04 -8.33 -5.37
N ARG A 151 3.75 -8.11 -5.66
CA ARG A 151 3.29 -7.02 -6.55
C ARG A 151 3.68 -5.60 -6.10
N GLU A 152 3.97 -5.41 -4.81
CA GLU A 152 4.40 -4.13 -4.23
C GLU A 152 5.91 -4.13 -3.91
N GLY A 153 6.67 -5.10 -4.46
CA GLY A 153 8.07 -5.36 -4.17
C GLY A 153 8.29 -5.99 -2.80
N LEU A 154 9.38 -5.61 -2.13
CA LEU A 154 9.70 -6.02 -0.75
C LEU A 154 8.53 -5.70 0.18
N SER A 155 7.93 -6.74 0.76
CA SER A 155 6.74 -6.66 1.59
C SER A 155 6.91 -7.52 2.85
N LEU A 156 6.48 -6.98 4.00
CA LEU A 156 6.53 -7.65 5.30
C LEU A 156 5.14 -8.13 5.70
N ARG A 157 5.00 -9.43 5.98
CA ARG A 157 3.72 -9.99 6.46
C ARG A 157 3.39 -9.53 7.87
N LEU A 158 2.11 -9.22 8.09
CA LEU A 158 1.58 -8.81 9.39
C LEU A 158 0.51 -9.79 9.86
N VAL A 159 0.70 -10.36 11.05
CA VAL A 159 -0.29 -11.20 11.73
C VAL A 159 -0.96 -10.38 12.82
N GLY A 160 -2.27 -10.22 12.73
CA GLY A 160 -3.04 -9.57 13.79
C GLY A 160 -3.24 -10.49 14.97
N LEU A 161 -2.95 -10.00 16.17
CA LEU A 161 -3.07 -10.76 17.41
C LEU A 161 -4.37 -10.42 18.16
N ASP A 162 -4.99 -9.28 17.86
CA ASP A 162 -6.09 -8.69 18.61
C ASP A 162 -7.44 -9.11 18.03
N THR A 163 -8.06 -10.08 18.70
CA THR A 163 -9.28 -10.77 18.26
C THR A 163 -10.40 -9.77 17.98
N LYS A 164 -11.07 -9.92 16.82
CA LYS A 164 -12.08 -9.00 16.24
C LYS A 164 -11.55 -7.67 15.69
N PHE A 165 -10.39 -7.18 16.13
CA PHE A 165 -9.85 -5.89 15.68
C PHE A 165 -8.94 -6.01 14.47
N ASN A 166 -8.03 -6.99 14.48
CA ASN A 166 -7.10 -7.22 13.37
C ASN A 166 -6.74 -8.68 13.12
N ASP A 167 -7.31 -9.64 13.85
CA ASP A 167 -7.02 -11.08 13.72
C ASP A 167 -7.25 -11.67 12.32
N ASN A 168 -7.93 -10.96 11.43
CA ASN A 168 -8.10 -11.36 10.03
C ASN A 168 -7.05 -10.75 9.08
N ALA A 169 -6.06 -10.00 9.58
CA ALA A 169 -5.08 -9.28 8.78
C ALA A 169 -4.31 -10.18 7.80
N PHE A 170 -3.91 -11.38 8.23
CA PHE A 170 -3.18 -12.32 7.39
C PHE A 170 -4.04 -12.80 6.19
N ASN A 171 -5.28 -13.22 6.44
CA ASN A 171 -6.22 -13.67 5.39
C ASN A 171 -6.63 -12.53 4.45
N ARG A 172 -6.51 -11.28 4.92
CA ARG A 172 -6.73 -10.06 4.15
C ARG A 172 -5.51 -9.63 3.34
N TYR A 173 -4.41 -10.40 3.39
CA TYR A 173 -3.13 -10.07 2.77
C TYR A 173 -2.60 -8.70 3.19
N ILE A 174 -2.83 -8.30 4.44
CA ILE A 174 -2.31 -7.05 5.00
C ILE A 174 -0.82 -7.21 5.26
N VAL A 175 -0.03 -6.32 4.67
CA VAL A 175 1.43 -6.32 4.71
C VAL A 175 1.93 -4.89 4.89
N MET A 176 3.15 -4.71 5.41
CA MET A 176 3.85 -3.44 5.31
C MET A 176 4.68 -3.42 4.02
N HIS A 177 4.52 -2.39 3.19
CA HIS A 177 5.22 -2.27 1.91
C HIS A 177 5.65 -0.83 1.63
N GLY A 178 6.32 -0.57 0.51
CA GLY A 178 6.64 0.80 0.08
C GLY A 178 5.58 1.40 -0.86
N GLY A 179 5.44 2.72 -0.86
CA GLY A 179 4.63 3.45 -1.84
C GLY A 179 5.31 4.75 -2.26
N TRP A 180 5.39 5.02 -3.56
CA TRP A 180 5.98 6.28 -4.08
C TRP A 180 5.17 7.51 -3.63
N TYR A 181 3.86 7.36 -3.47
CA TYR A 181 2.93 8.36 -2.96
C TYR A 181 3.11 8.69 -1.47
N MET A 182 4.08 8.06 -0.80
CA MET A 182 4.48 8.36 0.58
C MET A 182 5.71 9.27 0.65
N ASP A 183 6.24 9.70 -0.49
CA ASP A 183 7.35 10.65 -0.55
C ASP A 183 6.96 12.01 0.05
N GLU A 184 7.90 12.66 0.75
CA GLU A 184 7.63 13.93 1.42
C GLU A 184 7.32 15.06 0.43
N GLN A 185 7.94 15.07 -0.76
CA GLN A 185 7.66 16.06 -1.80
C GLN A 185 6.26 15.86 -2.37
N PHE A 186 5.84 14.61 -2.57
CA PHE A 186 4.48 14.27 -2.97
C PHE A 186 3.46 14.79 -1.93
N ILE A 187 3.70 14.51 -0.65
CA ILE A 187 2.80 14.96 0.43
C ILE A 187 2.73 16.49 0.50
N LYS A 188 3.84 17.19 0.29
CA LYS A 188 3.87 18.66 0.23
C LYS A 188 3.09 19.20 -0.97
N ARG A 189 3.23 18.58 -2.14
CA ARG A 189 2.54 18.98 -3.37
C ARG A 189 1.02 18.81 -3.24
N TYR A 190 0.57 17.65 -2.75
CA TYR A 190 -0.85 17.28 -2.75
C TYR A 190 -1.56 17.43 -1.40
N GLY A 191 -0.85 17.88 -0.36
CA GLY A 191 -1.36 18.05 1.00
C GLY A 191 -1.58 16.76 1.79
N ARG A 192 -1.54 15.59 1.14
CA ARG A 192 -1.63 14.24 1.75
C ARG A 192 -0.93 13.19 0.90
N PRO A 193 -0.50 12.06 1.50
CA PRO A 193 -0.08 10.90 0.72
C PRO A 193 -1.26 10.19 0.05
N GLY A 194 -0.94 9.28 -0.87
CA GLY A 194 -1.88 8.28 -1.35
C GLY A 194 -2.28 7.25 -0.29
N ARG A 195 -3.28 6.42 -0.62
CA ARG A 195 -3.91 5.43 0.25
C ARG A 195 -3.84 4.04 -0.37
N SER A 196 -3.49 3.06 0.45
CA SER A 196 -3.45 1.65 0.07
C SER A 196 -4.85 1.03 0.11
N TRP A 197 -4.96 -0.29 0.01
CA TRP A 197 -6.20 -1.03 0.30
C TRP A 197 -6.24 -1.63 1.71
N GLY A 198 -5.55 -1.01 2.66
CA GLY A 198 -5.56 -1.37 4.07
C GLY A 198 -4.16 -1.53 4.66
N CYS A 199 -3.18 -1.86 3.82
CA CYS A 199 -1.77 -2.00 4.16
C CYS A 199 -1.13 -0.68 4.64
N PRO A 200 -0.31 -0.68 5.70
CA PRO A 200 0.59 0.44 5.97
C PRO A 200 1.69 0.52 4.91
N ALA A 201 1.73 1.61 4.13
CA ALA A 201 2.78 1.86 3.15
C ALA A 201 3.78 2.90 3.66
N LEU A 202 5.06 2.66 3.42
CA LEU A 202 6.20 3.48 3.85
C LEU A 202 6.80 4.28 2.67
N PRO A 203 7.52 5.38 2.94
CA PRO A 203 8.34 6.06 1.94
C PRO A 203 9.38 5.11 1.34
N LEU A 204 9.50 5.12 0.01
CA LEU A 204 10.40 4.21 -0.73
C LEU A 204 11.86 4.26 -0.25
N PRO A 205 12.49 5.42 0.03
CA PRO A 205 13.91 5.47 0.37
C PRO A 205 14.29 4.73 1.65
N ILE A 206 13.37 4.66 2.63
CA ILE A 206 13.62 4.07 3.96
C ILE A 206 12.93 2.73 4.18
N LYS A 207 12.05 2.30 3.24
CA LYS A 207 11.22 1.09 3.41
C LYS A 207 12.04 -0.15 3.75
N LYS A 208 13.19 -0.33 3.08
CA LYS A 208 14.03 -1.52 3.26
C LYS A 208 14.64 -1.56 4.65
N GLN A 209 15.19 -0.42 5.11
CA GLN A 209 15.79 -0.30 6.44
C GLN A 209 14.75 -0.57 7.54
N ILE A 210 13.55 0.00 7.42
CA ILE A 210 12.47 -0.26 8.37
C ILE A 210 12.06 -1.72 8.34
N ILE A 211 11.73 -2.29 7.17
CA ILE A 211 11.31 -3.68 7.04
C ILE A 211 12.37 -4.66 7.57
N ASP A 212 13.64 -4.43 7.26
CA ASP A 212 14.75 -5.26 7.78
C ASP A 212 14.93 -5.13 9.29
N THR A 213 14.59 -3.98 9.87
CA THR A 213 14.64 -3.75 11.32
C THR A 213 13.48 -4.45 12.04
N ILE A 214 12.28 -4.38 11.48
CA ILE A 214 11.06 -4.82 12.17
C ILE A 214 10.62 -6.23 11.79
N LYS A 215 11.28 -6.92 10.86
CA LYS A 215 10.96 -8.32 10.55
C LYS A 215 11.28 -9.24 11.73
N ASP A 216 10.86 -10.50 11.62
CA ASP A 216 11.22 -11.57 12.56
C ASP A 216 10.70 -11.33 13.99
N ASN A 217 9.37 -11.33 14.14
CA ASN A 217 8.64 -11.26 15.41
C ASN A 217 8.77 -9.92 16.17
N SER A 218 8.77 -8.77 15.51
CA SER A 218 8.61 -7.49 16.22
C SER A 218 7.14 -7.21 16.56
N LEU A 219 6.92 -6.41 17.61
CA LEU A 219 5.57 -5.99 18.02
C LEU A 219 5.20 -4.68 17.31
N LEU A 220 4.06 -4.68 16.62
CA LEU A 220 3.51 -3.50 15.97
C LEU A 220 2.18 -3.13 16.62
N VAL A 221 2.10 -1.93 17.21
CA VAL A 221 0.88 -1.40 17.83
C VAL A 221 0.29 -0.33 16.92
N VAL A 222 -0.90 -0.59 16.39
CA VAL A 222 -1.66 0.37 15.57
C VAL A 222 -2.75 0.99 16.43
N TYR A 223 -2.51 2.22 16.87
CA TYR A 223 -3.35 2.95 17.81
C TYR A 223 -4.39 3.83 17.09
N TYR A 224 -5.59 3.89 17.68
CA TYR A 224 -6.60 4.92 17.44
C TYR A 224 -7.49 5.05 18.69
N PRO A 225 -7.98 6.25 19.07
CA PRO A 225 -8.89 6.42 20.21
C PRO A 225 -10.27 5.83 19.91
N SER A 226 -10.43 4.54 20.20
CA SER A 226 -11.67 3.79 20.02
C SER A 226 -12.13 3.19 21.34
N ASP A 227 -13.29 3.62 21.84
CA ASP A 227 -13.88 3.07 23.06
C ASP A 227 -14.13 1.57 22.95
N GLU A 228 -14.53 1.10 21.77
CA GLU A 228 -14.72 -0.33 21.53
C GLU A 228 -13.40 -1.08 21.71
N TRP A 229 -12.32 -0.58 21.10
CA TRP A 229 -11.00 -1.20 21.23
C TRP A 229 -10.48 -1.16 22.66
N PHE A 230 -10.57 0.00 23.31
CA PHE A 230 -10.12 0.17 24.69
C PHE A 230 -10.83 -0.77 25.67
N ASN A 231 -12.13 -1.04 25.47
CA ASN A 231 -12.91 -1.87 26.37
C ASN A 231 -12.84 -3.37 26.06
N LYS A 232 -12.66 -3.77 24.79
CA LYS A 232 -12.77 -5.18 24.38
C LYS A 232 -11.45 -5.84 23.98
N SER A 233 -10.40 -5.08 23.68
CA SER A 233 -9.11 -5.65 23.32
C SER A 233 -8.54 -6.45 24.50
N LYS A 234 -8.12 -7.69 24.24
CA LYS A 234 -7.41 -8.50 25.24
C LYS A 234 -6.07 -7.84 25.63
N PHE A 235 -5.45 -7.13 24.68
CA PHE A 235 -4.19 -6.43 24.90
C PHE A 235 -4.30 -5.14 25.70
N LEU A 236 -5.52 -4.72 26.05
CA LEU A 236 -5.76 -3.56 26.92
C LEU A 236 -6.46 -3.94 28.25
N ASN A 237 -6.84 -5.22 28.42
CA ASN A 237 -7.68 -5.67 29.54
C ASN A 237 -7.18 -6.99 30.21
N CYS A 238 -5.92 -7.36 30.06
CA CYS A 238 -5.36 -8.59 30.63
C CYS A 238 -5.39 -8.66 32.17
N SER A 239 -5.43 -7.52 32.87
CA SER A 239 -5.57 -7.46 34.33
C SER A 239 -6.99 -7.79 34.81
N LYS A 240 -8.01 -7.60 33.96
CA LYS A 240 -9.42 -7.87 34.28
C LYS A 240 -9.78 -9.36 34.14
N GLN A 241 -8.92 -10.18 33.55
CA GLN A 241 -9.19 -11.60 33.33
C GLN A 241 -9.18 -12.48 34.60
N LYS A 242 -9.01 -11.89 35.80
CA LYS A 242 -9.22 -12.59 37.09
C LYS A 242 -10.62 -12.44 37.69
N SER A 243 -11.55 -11.71 37.07
CA SER A 243 -12.94 -11.64 37.51
C SER A 243 -13.91 -11.67 36.32
N ASP A 244 -14.67 -12.76 36.28
CA ASP A 244 -15.98 -12.92 35.66
C ASP A 244 -16.10 -13.15 34.14
N GLN A 245 -16.52 -14.39 33.84
CA GLN A 245 -17.42 -14.70 32.74
C GLN A 245 -18.80 -14.08 33.01
N VAL A 246 -19.18 -13.03 32.28
CA VAL A 246 -20.60 -12.66 32.13
C VAL A 246 -20.89 -12.27 30.68
N ALA A 247 -22.06 -12.72 30.23
CA ALA A 247 -22.61 -12.69 28.88
C ALA A 247 -22.56 -11.32 28.18
N ILE A 248 -22.22 -11.33 26.89
CA ILE A 248 -22.33 -10.16 26.01
C ILE A 248 -23.62 -10.30 25.18
N ASN A 249 -24.59 -9.43 25.48
CA ASN A 249 -25.72 -9.17 24.61
C ASN A 249 -25.24 -8.57 23.28
N ARG A 250 -25.80 -9.11 22.18
CA ARG A 250 -25.57 -8.64 20.81
C ARG A 250 -26.04 -7.19 20.69
N LEU A 251 -25.10 -6.29 20.39
CA LEU A 251 -25.41 -5.00 19.79
C LEU A 251 -25.23 -5.11 18.28
N SER A 252 -26.28 -4.70 17.59
CA SER A 252 -26.44 -4.63 16.15
C SER A 252 -25.25 -3.95 15.47
N GLU A 253 -24.68 -4.61 14.46
CA GLU A 253 -23.80 -3.96 13.50
C GLU A 253 -24.62 -2.90 12.75
N THR A 254 -24.40 -1.63 13.06
CA THR A 254 -24.78 -0.55 12.14
C THR A 254 -23.94 -0.73 10.88
N LYS A 255 -24.62 -1.04 9.77
CA LYS A 255 -24.01 -1.03 8.44
C LYS A 255 -23.30 0.30 8.25
N ALA A 256 -21.98 0.23 8.02
CA ALA A 256 -21.22 1.36 7.55
C ALA A 256 -21.91 1.93 6.29
N PRO A 257 -22.04 3.26 6.16
CA PRO A 257 -22.44 3.85 4.90
C PRO A 257 -21.43 3.40 3.84
N VAL A 258 -21.94 2.80 2.76
CA VAL A 258 -21.16 2.62 1.54
C VAL A 258 -20.92 4.01 1.02
N ASP A 259 -19.74 4.54 1.28
CA ASP A 259 -19.28 5.77 0.67
C ASP A 259 -18.95 5.43 -0.78
N ASP A 260 -19.97 5.45 -1.65
CA ASP A 260 -19.76 5.49 -3.08
C ASP A 260 -19.19 6.88 -3.38
N GLU A 261 -17.86 7.01 -3.26
CA GLU A 261 -17.10 8.10 -3.87
C GLU A 261 -17.67 8.28 -5.28
N ILE A 262 -18.35 9.40 -5.54
CA ILE A 262 -18.87 9.72 -6.87
C ILE A 262 -17.65 9.80 -7.78
N ARG A 263 -17.53 8.80 -8.66
CA ARG A 263 -16.43 8.70 -9.62
C ARG A 263 -16.78 9.51 -10.85
N GLU A 264 -15.92 10.45 -11.20
CA GLU A 264 -16.00 11.12 -12.49
C GLU A 264 -15.82 10.09 -13.61
N ASP A 265 -16.64 10.21 -14.65
CA ASP A 265 -16.47 9.48 -15.89
C ASP A 265 -15.11 9.83 -16.51
N ILE A 266 -14.30 8.83 -16.85
CA ILE A 266 -13.02 8.99 -17.56
C ILE A 266 -13.06 8.26 -18.91
N LEU A 267 -12.10 8.54 -19.80
CA LEU A 267 -12.14 8.04 -21.19
C LEU A 267 -11.23 6.83 -21.44
N PHE A 268 -11.78 5.83 -22.15
CA PHE A 268 -11.13 4.59 -22.59
C PHE A 268 -11.21 4.44 -24.08
N VAL A 269 -10.22 3.78 -24.67
CA VAL A 269 -10.30 3.30 -26.04
C VAL A 269 -11.22 2.09 -26.13
N ASP A 270 -12.29 2.18 -26.92
CA ASP A 270 -13.23 1.08 -27.13
C ASP A 270 -12.70 0.07 -28.18
N LEU A 271 -11.74 -0.75 -27.76
CA LEU A 271 -11.14 -1.78 -28.62
C LEU A 271 -12.07 -2.99 -28.78
N ASN A 272 -12.71 -3.42 -27.70
CA ASN A 272 -13.47 -4.67 -27.65
C ASN A 272 -14.96 -4.50 -28.01
N LYS A 273 -15.48 -3.27 -28.07
CA LYS A 273 -16.87 -2.91 -28.44
C LYS A 273 -17.97 -3.66 -27.66
N ASN A 274 -17.64 -4.21 -26.49
CA ASN A 274 -18.51 -5.12 -25.75
C ASN A 274 -18.78 -4.65 -24.29
N ASN A 275 -18.33 -3.45 -23.91
CA ASN A 275 -18.50 -2.85 -22.57
C ASN A 275 -18.08 -3.77 -21.41
N SER A 276 -17.14 -4.69 -21.66
CA SER A 276 -16.58 -5.63 -20.69
C SER A 276 -15.05 -5.56 -20.70
N ARG A 277 -14.42 -5.82 -19.54
CA ARG A 277 -12.95 -5.84 -19.39
C ARG A 277 -12.25 -4.52 -19.77
N GLU A 278 -12.91 -3.40 -19.53
CA GLU A 278 -12.43 -2.05 -19.83
C GLU A 278 -11.14 -1.71 -19.07
N GLU A 279 -10.90 -2.36 -17.92
CA GLU A 279 -9.68 -2.23 -17.13
C GLU A 279 -8.40 -2.67 -17.86
N HIS A 280 -8.54 -3.32 -19.01
CA HIS A 280 -7.47 -3.73 -19.92
C HIS A 280 -7.39 -2.89 -21.19
N GLU A 281 -8.24 -1.87 -21.35
CA GLU A 281 -8.19 -0.95 -22.49
C GLU A 281 -7.34 0.28 -22.14
N PRO A 282 -6.64 0.88 -23.12
CA PRO A 282 -5.90 2.11 -22.88
C PRO A 282 -6.82 3.26 -22.46
N ILE A 283 -6.35 4.09 -21.55
CA ILE A 283 -7.05 5.31 -21.13
C ILE A 283 -6.38 6.57 -21.61
N ILE A 284 -7.17 7.63 -21.68
CA ILE A 284 -6.67 8.98 -21.88
C ILE A 284 -6.09 9.52 -20.58
N THR A 285 -4.81 9.88 -20.64
CA THR A 285 -4.06 10.47 -19.52
C THR A 285 -3.31 11.71 -19.94
N MET A 286 -2.84 12.45 -18.95
CA MET A 286 -1.88 13.54 -19.07
C MET A 286 -0.87 13.41 -17.92
N SER A 287 0.35 13.93 -18.08
CA SER A 287 1.25 14.06 -16.92
C SER A 287 0.69 15.07 -15.92
N ALA A 288 1.00 14.90 -14.64
CA ALA A 288 0.53 15.80 -13.58
C ALA A 288 0.96 17.26 -13.83
N ASP A 289 2.19 17.47 -14.29
CA ASP A 289 2.73 18.81 -14.57
C ASP A 289 2.03 19.48 -15.75
N ASN A 290 1.75 18.72 -16.83
CA ASN A 290 0.98 19.23 -17.96
C ASN A 290 -0.48 19.48 -17.57
N TYR A 291 -1.06 18.65 -16.70
CA TYR A 291 -2.41 18.86 -16.20
C TYR A 291 -2.52 20.20 -15.47
N GLU A 292 -1.60 20.50 -14.53
CA GLU A 292 -1.57 21.78 -13.82
C GLU A 292 -1.39 22.96 -14.77
N ARG A 293 -0.53 22.80 -15.77
CA ARG A 293 -0.27 23.84 -16.76
C ARG A 293 -1.48 24.13 -17.66
N ILE A 294 -2.19 23.09 -18.10
CA ILE A 294 -3.31 23.19 -19.05
C ILE A 294 -4.62 23.57 -18.37
N PHE A 295 -4.90 23.00 -17.19
CA PHE A 295 -6.16 23.19 -16.47
C PHE A 295 -6.06 24.21 -15.33
N HIS A 296 -4.86 24.68 -14.98
CA HIS A 296 -4.61 25.61 -13.87
C HIS A 296 -5.20 25.12 -12.54
N SER A 297 -5.21 23.80 -12.35
CA SER A 297 -5.79 23.12 -11.19
C SER A 297 -4.87 22.00 -10.71
N GLN A 298 -4.96 21.67 -9.43
CA GLN A 298 -4.23 20.54 -8.86
C GLN A 298 -4.79 19.19 -9.39
N PRO A 299 -3.94 18.22 -9.77
CA PRO A 299 -4.37 16.91 -10.23
C PRO A 299 -5.20 16.17 -9.16
N PRO A 300 -6.40 15.68 -9.50
CA PRO A 300 -7.24 14.98 -8.54
C PRO A 300 -6.68 13.57 -8.26
N LEU A 301 -6.25 13.35 -7.02
CA LEU A 301 -5.66 12.08 -6.59
C LEU A 301 -6.56 10.86 -6.86
N SER A 302 -7.88 11.02 -6.89
CA SER A 302 -8.86 9.96 -7.17
C SER A 302 -8.75 9.37 -8.58
N ARG A 303 -8.14 10.09 -9.53
CA ARG A 303 -7.92 9.67 -10.92
C ARG A 303 -6.44 9.45 -11.26
N MET A 304 -5.53 9.62 -10.31
CA MET A 304 -4.10 9.46 -10.53
C MET A 304 -3.76 7.99 -10.74
N LEU A 305 -2.83 7.70 -11.65
CA LEU A 305 -2.32 6.34 -11.81
C LEU A 305 -1.66 5.90 -10.52
N ARG A 306 -1.93 4.67 -10.08
CA ARG A 306 -1.28 4.10 -8.88
C ARG A 306 0.21 3.81 -9.07
N ARG A 307 0.72 3.92 -10.30
CA ARG A 307 2.10 3.65 -10.68
C ARG A 307 2.58 4.75 -11.62
N GLN A 308 3.77 5.24 -11.35
CA GLN A 308 4.45 6.22 -12.19
C GLN A 308 4.95 5.56 -13.48
N ILE A 309 5.15 6.38 -14.51
CA ILE A 309 5.80 5.99 -15.77
C ILE A 309 7.08 6.80 -15.85
N ASN A 310 8.24 6.13 -15.89
CA ASN A 310 9.55 6.80 -15.88
C ASN A 310 9.70 7.84 -14.74
N ASN A 311 9.23 7.49 -13.53
CA ASN A 311 9.19 8.35 -12.35
C ASN A 311 8.31 9.61 -12.47
N ALA A 312 7.50 9.72 -13.54
CA ALA A 312 6.53 10.79 -13.71
C ALA A 312 5.11 10.35 -13.32
N GLU A 313 4.36 11.31 -12.79
CA GLU A 313 2.98 11.16 -12.34
C GLU A 313 2.01 11.39 -13.50
N TYR A 314 0.99 10.56 -13.60
CA TYR A 314 -0.03 10.66 -14.65
C TYR A 314 -1.43 10.61 -14.05
N ILE A 315 -2.34 11.35 -14.67
CA ILE A 315 -3.73 11.51 -14.29
C ILE A 315 -4.63 11.07 -15.44
N ALA A 316 -5.65 10.26 -15.16
CA ALA A 316 -6.69 9.97 -16.13
C ALA A 316 -7.59 11.20 -16.31
N LEU A 317 -7.79 11.68 -17.53
CA LEU A 317 -8.66 12.84 -17.79
C LEU A 317 -10.12 12.45 -17.62
N SER A 318 -10.91 13.32 -16.99
CA SER A 318 -12.36 13.17 -16.95
C SER A 318 -12.98 13.51 -18.30
N ASN A 319 -14.21 13.04 -18.53
CA ASN A 319 -14.96 13.36 -19.73
C ASN A 319 -15.14 14.87 -19.90
N GLU A 320 -15.40 15.58 -18.81
CA GLU A 320 -15.58 17.03 -18.83
C GLU A 320 -14.28 17.76 -19.23
N GLU A 321 -13.15 17.35 -18.67
CA GLU A 321 -11.84 17.91 -18.98
C GLU A 321 -11.45 17.69 -20.44
N PHE A 322 -11.60 16.46 -20.93
CA PHE A 322 -11.32 16.13 -22.32
C PHE A 322 -12.25 16.89 -23.27
N ASN A 323 -13.54 16.97 -22.95
CA ASN A 323 -14.51 17.72 -23.75
C ASN A 323 -14.15 19.21 -23.83
N LYS A 324 -13.66 19.82 -22.75
CA LYS A 324 -13.18 21.21 -22.75
C LYS A 324 -12.02 21.39 -23.72
N LEU A 325 -11.04 20.49 -23.73
CA LEU A 325 -9.92 20.54 -24.69
C LEU A 325 -10.40 20.47 -26.15
N VAL A 326 -11.35 19.58 -26.43
CA VAL A 326 -11.92 19.40 -27.77
C VAL A 326 -12.73 20.62 -28.20
N LEU A 327 -13.64 21.11 -27.37
CA LEU A 327 -14.51 22.25 -27.71
C LEU A 327 -13.74 23.56 -27.88
N GLN A 328 -12.68 23.77 -27.10
CA GLN A 328 -11.84 24.96 -27.21
C GLN A 328 -10.81 24.86 -28.34
N GLY A 329 -10.70 23.71 -29.00
CA GLY A 329 -9.64 23.48 -30.00
C GLY A 329 -8.24 23.62 -29.41
N ASN A 330 -8.05 23.27 -28.13
CA ASN A 330 -6.80 23.44 -27.41
C ASN A 330 -5.75 22.43 -27.92
N ARG A 331 -5.04 22.80 -28.99
CA ARG A 331 -4.02 21.95 -29.64
C ARG A 331 -2.87 21.61 -28.71
N GLU A 332 -2.51 22.52 -27.82
CA GLU A 332 -1.46 22.29 -26.83
C GLU A 332 -1.87 21.18 -25.87
N GLY A 333 -3.04 21.30 -25.23
CA GLY A 333 -3.54 20.28 -24.30
C GLY A 333 -3.79 18.93 -24.97
N LEU A 334 -4.31 18.90 -26.20
CA LEU A 334 -4.45 17.66 -26.98
C LEU A 334 -3.11 17.02 -27.34
N GLY A 335 -2.04 17.82 -27.52
CA GLY A 335 -0.69 17.36 -27.79
C GLY A 335 -0.02 16.66 -26.60
N GLU A 336 -0.47 16.95 -25.38
CA GLU A 336 0.05 16.36 -24.14
C GLU A 336 -0.72 15.10 -23.68
N ILE A 337 -1.68 14.63 -24.49
CA ILE A 337 -2.45 13.43 -24.18
C ILE A 337 -1.65 12.17 -24.47
N HIS A 338 -1.67 11.24 -23.50
CA HIS A 338 -1.09 9.92 -23.63
C HIS A 338 -2.14 8.84 -23.46
N LEU A 339 -2.08 7.81 -24.30
CA LEU A 339 -2.82 6.57 -24.08
C LEU A 339 -2.00 5.68 -23.16
N VAL A 340 -2.55 5.26 -22.03
CA VAL A 340 -1.85 4.41 -21.05
C VAL A 340 -2.62 3.15 -20.77
N ILE A 341 -1.91 2.02 -20.71
CA ILE A 341 -2.47 0.70 -20.42
C ILE A 341 -1.68 0.02 -19.29
N PRO A 342 -2.33 -0.70 -18.36
CA PRO A 342 -1.63 -1.58 -17.45
C PRO A 342 -1.11 -2.83 -18.17
N VAL A 343 0.17 -3.15 -17.99
CA VAL A 343 0.78 -4.39 -18.46
C VAL A 343 1.27 -5.21 -17.28
N ILE A 344 1.19 -6.53 -17.40
CA ILE A 344 1.76 -7.46 -16.42
C ILE A 344 3.12 -7.89 -16.94
N ILE A 345 4.17 -7.65 -16.18
CA ILE A 345 5.51 -8.11 -16.48
C ILE A 345 5.98 -9.09 -15.40
N MET A 346 6.87 -10.01 -15.78
CA MET A 346 7.53 -10.89 -14.83
C MET A 346 8.87 -10.28 -14.46
N GLU A 347 9.04 -9.98 -13.18
CA GLU A 347 10.25 -9.37 -12.65
C GLU A 347 10.71 -10.18 -11.43
N HIS A 348 11.95 -10.66 -11.44
CA HIS A 348 12.55 -11.47 -10.36
C HIS A 348 11.66 -12.63 -9.85
N GLY A 349 10.91 -13.30 -10.75
CA GLY A 349 10.06 -14.45 -10.41
C GLY A 349 8.68 -14.12 -9.86
N TYR A 350 8.26 -12.84 -9.84
CA TYR A 350 6.91 -12.43 -9.50
C TYR A 350 6.27 -11.56 -10.59
N TYR A 351 4.94 -11.49 -10.62
CA TYR A 351 4.20 -10.65 -11.54
C TYR A 351 4.01 -9.25 -10.96
N GLU A 352 4.49 -8.25 -11.68
CA GLU A 352 4.28 -6.84 -11.37
C GLU A 352 3.39 -6.20 -12.43
N THR A 353 2.52 -5.29 -12.01
CA THR A 353 1.79 -4.44 -12.96
C THR A 353 2.65 -3.22 -13.23
N GLN A 354 2.85 -2.84 -14.50
CA GLN A 354 3.46 -1.57 -14.89
C GLN A 354 2.49 -0.78 -15.76
N MET A 355 2.73 0.52 -15.91
CA MET A 355 1.97 1.41 -16.79
C MET A 355 2.78 1.67 -18.05
N GLN A 356 2.20 1.43 -19.21
CA GLN A 356 2.87 1.61 -20.50
C GLN A 356 2.11 2.63 -21.35
N ILE A 357 2.86 3.57 -21.93
CA ILE A 357 2.33 4.48 -22.94
C ILE A 357 2.18 3.73 -24.27
N VAL A 358 0.97 3.75 -24.83
CA VAL A 358 0.65 3.25 -26.16
C VAL A 358 0.95 4.35 -27.17
N ASN A 359 2.01 4.18 -27.96
CA ASN A 359 2.41 5.18 -28.94
C ASN A 359 1.50 5.15 -30.19
N MET A 360 0.53 6.06 -30.22
CA MET A 360 -0.34 6.28 -31.37
C MET A 360 0.12 7.44 -32.29
N GLY A 361 1.22 8.12 -31.93
CA GLY A 361 1.62 9.37 -32.57
C GLY A 361 0.78 10.57 -32.12
N LYS A 362 0.91 11.70 -32.83
CA LYS A 362 0.17 12.93 -32.50
C LYS A 362 -1.30 12.81 -32.90
N ILE A 363 -2.17 13.37 -32.06
CA ILE A 363 -3.59 13.53 -32.36
C ILE A 363 -3.73 14.59 -33.45
N LYS A 364 -4.33 14.20 -34.57
CA LYS A 364 -4.63 15.08 -35.70
C LYS A 364 -5.96 15.80 -35.49
N GLU A 365 -6.99 15.06 -35.09
CA GLU A 365 -8.35 15.57 -34.94
C GLU A 365 -9.11 14.72 -33.89
N VAL A 366 -10.01 15.36 -33.15
CA VAL A 366 -10.97 14.69 -32.27
C VAL A 366 -12.37 15.14 -32.63
N ARG A 367 -13.27 14.19 -32.85
CA ARG A 367 -14.67 14.44 -33.22
C ARG A 367 -15.60 13.72 -32.24
N PRO A 368 -16.55 14.38 -31.59
CA PRO A 368 -17.57 13.69 -30.82
C PRO A 368 -18.43 12.82 -31.76
N ASN A 369 -18.67 11.56 -31.39
CA ASN A 369 -19.61 10.71 -32.12
C ASN A 369 -21.02 11.21 -31.78
N SER A 370 -21.75 11.69 -32.79
CA SER A 370 -22.99 12.45 -32.63
C SER A 370 -24.11 11.67 -31.93
N ASP A 371 -24.50 12.11 -30.71
CA ASP A 371 -25.91 12.17 -30.26
C ASP A 371 -26.18 13.03 -29.00
N THR A 372 -25.31 14.00 -28.65
CA THR A 372 -25.62 14.98 -27.58
C THR A 372 -25.01 16.33 -27.90
N SER A 373 -25.66 17.00 -28.86
CA SER A 373 -26.09 18.39 -28.77
C SER A 373 -25.02 19.50 -28.67
N ARG A 374 -24.84 20.20 -29.79
CA ARG A 374 -24.63 21.67 -29.82
C ARG A 374 -25.77 22.46 -29.11
N VAL A 375 -26.81 21.78 -28.63
CA VAL A 375 -28.05 22.32 -28.05
C VAL A 375 -28.17 22.12 -26.52
N THR A 376 -27.43 21.19 -25.87
CA THR A 376 -27.65 20.86 -24.43
C THR A 376 -26.45 21.09 -23.51
N GLN A 377 -25.33 21.67 -23.98
CA GLN A 377 -24.10 21.92 -23.20
C GLN A 377 -23.51 20.69 -22.46
N GLN A 378 -24.04 19.48 -22.67
CA GLN A 378 -23.55 18.27 -22.00
C GLN A 378 -22.33 17.69 -22.74
N PRO A 379 -21.32 17.18 -22.00
CA PRO A 379 -20.18 16.49 -22.61
C PRO A 379 -20.62 15.27 -23.43
N ALA A 380 -19.99 15.08 -24.61
CA ALA A 380 -20.24 13.89 -25.41
C ALA A 380 -19.78 12.63 -24.65
N LYS A 381 -20.49 11.51 -24.84
CA LYS A 381 -20.13 10.22 -24.17
C LYS A 381 -19.21 9.33 -25.01
N SER A 382 -18.95 9.72 -26.25
CA SER A 382 -18.03 9.00 -27.13
C SER A 382 -17.41 9.93 -28.16
N TYR A 383 -16.18 9.61 -28.55
CA TYR A 383 -15.37 10.41 -29.46
C TYR A 383 -14.67 9.51 -30.47
N LYS A 384 -14.38 10.03 -31.65
CA LYS A 384 -13.44 9.47 -32.61
C LYS A 384 -12.17 10.32 -32.60
N ILE A 385 -11.03 9.66 -32.39
CA ILE A 385 -9.71 10.28 -32.42
C ILE A 385 -8.98 9.81 -33.66
N ASP A 386 -8.56 10.76 -34.49
CA ASP A 386 -7.71 10.53 -35.65
C ASP A 386 -6.26 10.90 -35.31
N PHE A 387 -5.32 10.04 -35.67
CA PHE A 387 -3.88 10.26 -35.45
C PHE A 387 -3.17 10.54 -36.78
N GLU A 388 -2.00 11.18 -36.73
CA GLU A 388 -1.22 11.50 -37.94
C GLU A 388 -0.71 10.24 -38.66
N SER A 389 -0.28 9.23 -37.91
CA SER A 389 0.46 8.07 -38.42
C SER A 389 -0.16 6.71 -38.09
N LYS A 390 -1.34 6.69 -37.46
CA LYS A 390 -1.99 5.46 -36.98
C LYS A 390 -3.50 5.49 -37.24
N PRO A 391 -4.18 4.32 -37.28
CA PRO A 391 -5.62 4.26 -37.48
C PRO A 391 -6.39 5.03 -36.40
N ALA A 392 -7.55 5.54 -36.78
CA ALA A 392 -8.46 6.21 -35.86
C ALA A 392 -8.98 5.24 -34.79
N LEU A 393 -9.20 5.76 -33.58
CA LEU A 393 -9.75 5.03 -32.45
C LEU A 393 -11.07 5.65 -32.00
N ASN A 394 -11.93 4.83 -31.39
CA ASN A 394 -13.11 5.32 -30.70
C ASN A 394 -12.83 5.37 -29.19
N LEU A 395 -13.31 6.42 -28.55
CA LEU A 395 -13.35 6.54 -27.10
C LEU A 395 -14.77 6.40 -26.59
N LYS A 396 -14.89 5.84 -25.39
CA LYS A 396 -16.10 5.81 -24.57
C LYS A 396 -15.79 6.26 -23.14
N THR A 397 -16.82 6.69 -22.43
CA THR A 397 -16.70 7.12 -21.03
C THR A 397 -17.18 6.04 -20.07
N THR A 398 -16.53 5.93 -18.91
CA THR A 398 -16.94 5.00 -17.85
C THR A 398 -16.61 5.61 -16.48
N ASN A 399 -17.51 5.43 -15.51
CA ASN A 399 -17.26 5.72 -14.08
C ASN A 399 -17.02 4.44 -13.26
N ARG A 400 -16.86 3.29 -13.94
CA ARG A 400 -16.62 2.02 -13.26
C ARG A 400 -15.34 2.09 -12.44
N PHE A 401 -15.27 1.27 -11.41
CA PHE A 401 -14.07 1.13 -10.59
C PHE A 401 -12.91 0.58 -11.41
N ILE A 402 -11.74 1.20 -11.27
CA ILE A 402 -10.53 0.79 -11.98
C ILE A 402 -9.41 0.62 -10.97
N ARG A 403 -8.93 -0.62 -10.87
CA ARG A 403 -8.02 -1.07 -9.83
C ARG A 403 -6.73 -0.26 -9.75
N TRP A 404 -6.27 0.27 -10.87
CA TRP A 404 -4.98 0.92 -11.00
C TRP A 404 -5.06 2.46 -11.07
N LEU A 405 -6.24 3.01 -10.77
CA LEU A 405 -6.47 4.44 -10.57
C LEU A 405 -6.80 4.75 -9.10
N GLY A 406 -6.50 5.97 -8.69
CA GLY A 406 -6.92 6.55 -7.41
C GLY A 406 -5.97 6.29 -6.24
N LEU A 407 -5.51 7.38 -5.64
CA LEU A 407 -4.67 7.47 -4.44
C LEU A 407 -5.44 8.07 -3.24
#